data_AF-A0A7Y8L8P1-F1
#
_entry.id   AF-A0A7Y8L8P1-F1
#
_cell.length_a   1.000
_cell.length_b   1.000
_cell.length_c   1.000
_cell.angle_alpha   90.00
_cell.angle_beta   90.00
_cell.angle_gamma   90.00
#
_symmetry.space_group_name_H-M   'P 1'
#
loop_
_entity.id
_entity.type
_entity.pdbx_description
1 polymer ?
#
loop_
_entity_poly.entity_id
_entity_poly.type
_entity_poly.pdbx_seq_one_letter_code
_entity_poly.pdbx_strand_id
1 'polypeptide(L)'
;MNKQEYIGRAKLFGKNYMTVYKPIIKNSEVIGILFIGYDFGNLYNFLEQSLANVKFGNSGYVYAFDATEGVLTVHPRLKGKKIYGITDADGSLIFEEMVKQKEGVRIYNWKEADGSVKEKIASFTYFKDWNIAIASSAYLDELLELNSSLRSYLIIGGLFTLFILILISYLIITKTVKSPLLTIENGLIEFFKYLNKDGKEAKIIELNSNDEFGTMAKAINENIEKIEQGIQKDNKTVEETIKIIEKAKQGYFDLTIKSNPHNP
;
A
#
# COMPACT_ATOMS: atom_id res chain seq x y z
N MET A 1 -8.20 0.55 64.25
CA MET A 1 -8.57 -0.16 63.00
C MET A 1 -9.14 0.86 62.03
N ASN A 2 -8.67 0.86 60.78
CA ASN A 2 -9.29 1.69 59.74
C ASN A 2 -10.75 1.24 59.62
N LYS A 3 -11.70 2.18 59.72
CA LYS A 3 -13.16 1.93 59.65
C LYS A 3 -13.61 1.56 58.23
N GLN A 4 -12.77 0.85 57.50
CA GLN A 4 -12.92 0.54 56.09
C GLN A 4 -13.00 -0.96 55.90
N GLU A 5 -13.77 -1.36 54.89
CA GLU A 5 -13.83 -2.73 54.42
C GLU A 5 -12.49 -3.12 53.78
N TYR A 6 -12.03 -4.33 54.04
CA TYR A 6 -10.83 -4.89 53.44
C TYR A 6 -11.20 -6.17 52.70
N ILE A 7 -10.83 -6.24 51.42
CA ILE A 7 -10.94 -7.42 50.57
C ILE A 7 -9.52 -7.81 50.16
N GLY A 8 -9.16 -9.07 50.36
CA GLY A 8 -7.84 -9.55 49.98
C GLY A 8 -7.57 -10.99 50.36
N ARG A 9 -6.37 -11.46 49.98
CA ARG A 9 -5.91 -12.83 50.23
C ARG A 9 -5.39 -12.99 51.66
N ALA A 10 -5.77 -14.09 52.31
CA ALA A 10 -5.21 -14.51 53.58
C ALA A 10 -4.90 -16.01 53.58
N LYS A 11 -3.82 -16.40 54.25
CA LYS A 11 -3.48 -17.82 54.46
C LYS A 11 -4.00 -18.26 55.82
N LEU A 12 -5.04 -19.09 55.83
CA LEU A 12 -5.68 -19.60 57.05
C LEU A 12 -5.62 -21.12 57.04
N PHE A 13 -5.14 -21.73 58.12
CA PHE A 13 -5.07 -23.20 58.27
C PHE A 13 -4.37 -23.91 57.10
N GLY A 14 -3.31 -23.30 56.55
CA GLY A 14 -2.55 -23.85 55.42
C GLY A 14 -3.18 -23.68 54.04
N LYS A 15 -4.38 -23.11 53.94
CA LYS A 15 -5.08 -22.84 52.68
C LYS A 15 -5.15 -21.35 52.36
N ASN A 16 -5.25 -21.02 51.08
CA ASN A 16 -5.40 -19.65 50.60
C ASN A 16 -6.90 -19.29 50.52
N TYR A 17 -7.30 -18.25 51.25
CA TYR A 17 -8.66 -17.74 51.24
C TYR A 17 -8.69 -16.36 50.61
N MET A 18 -9.78 -16.07 49.88
CA MET A 18 -10.20 -14.70 49.64
C MET A 18 -11.07 -14.27 50.83
N THR A 19 -10.70 -13.16 51.44
CA THR A 19 -11.30 -12.72 52.71
C THR A 19 -11.91 -11.34 52.56
N VAL A 20 -13.07 -11.17 53.19
CA VAL A 20 -13.73 -9.87 53.35
C VAL A 20 -13.84 -9.61 54.84
N TYR A 21 -13.25 -8.50 55.29
CA TYR A 21 -13.34 -8.00 56.65
C TYR A 21 -14.12 -6.69 56.63
N LYS A 22 -15.28 -6.69 57.27
CA LYS A 22 -16.15 -5.51 57.37
C LYS A 22 -16.31 -5.09 58.83
N PRO A 23 -15.84 -3.90 59.24
CA PRO A 23 -15.97 -3.46 60.62
C PRO A 23 -17.46 -3.19 60.95
N ILE A 24 -17.88 -3.64 62.12
CA ILE A 24 -19.19 -3.32 62.70
C ILE A 24 -18.99 -2.06 63.55
N ILE A 25 -19.66 -0.97 63.19
CA ILE A 25 -19.47 0.35 63.80
C ILE A 25 -20.73 0.74 64.58
N LYS A 26 -20.55 1.11 65.85
CA LYS A 26 -21.60 1.69 66.70
C LYS A 26 -21.01 2.89 67.43
N ASN A 27 -21.74 4.01 67.46
CA ASN A 27 -21.30 5.25 68.11
C ASN A 27 -19.89 5.71 67.69
N SER A 28 -19.56 5.60 66.39
CA SER A 28 -18.22 5.92 65.86
C SER A 28 -17.08 5.04 66.39
N GLU A 29 -17.38 3.94 67.06
CA GLU A 29 -16.39 2.95 67.52
C GLU A 29 -16.56 1.62 66.79
N VAL A 30 -15.45 0.94 66.53
CA VAL A 30 -15.45 -0.40 65.95
C VAL A 30 -15.72 -1.39 67.08
N ILE A 31 -16.89 -2.00 67.09
CA ILE A 31 -17.34 -2.92 68.15
C ILE A 31 -17.24 -4.40 67.74
N GLY A 32 -16.89 -4.67 66.49
CA GLY A 32 -16.74 -6.02 65.96
C GLY A 32 -16.30 -6.02 64.50
N ILE A 33 -16.08 -7.22 63.96
CA ILE A 33 -15.71 -7.42 62.56
C ILE A 33 -16.52 -8.59 62.02
N LEU A 34 -17.19 -8.38 60.90
CA LEU A 34 -17.74 -9.45 60.09
C LEU A 34 -16.63 -10.00 59.19
N PHE A 35 -16.38 -11.30 59.28
CA PHE A 35 -15.39 -12.01 58.49
C PHE A 35 -16.08 -13.04 57.59
N ILE A 36 -15.77 -13.01 56.29
CA ILE A 36 -16.11 -14.06 55.35
C ILE A 36 -14.82 -14.52 54.67
N GLY A 37 -14.55 -15.82 54.70
CA GLY A 37 -13.43 -16.44 54.01
C GLY A 37 -13.93 -17.47 53.00
N TYR A 38 -13.67 -17.26 51.72
CA TYR A 38 -13.95 -18.22 50.65
C TYR A 38 -12.67 -18.97 50.30
N ASP A 39 -12.70 -20.31 50.32
CA ASP A 39 -11.57 -21.15 49.89
C ASP A 39 -11.35 -20.91 48.39
N PHE A 40 -10.31 -20.14 48.09
CA PHE A 40 -10.05 -19.65 46.74
C PHE A 40 -9.07 -20.57 45.99
N GLY A 41 -8.53 -21.61 46.63
CA GLY A 41 -7.48 -22.46 46.05
C GLY A 41 -7.90 -23.14 44.74
N ASN A 42 -9.11 -23.71 44.70
CA ASN A 42 -9.61 -24.40 43.50
C ASN A 42 -9.87 -23.43 42.34
N LEU A 43 -10.51 -22.28 42.63
CA LEU A 43 -10.76 -21.25 41.62
C LEU A 43 -9.45 -20.68 41.09
N TYR A 44 -8.48 -20.43 41.98
CA TYR A 44 -7.16 -19.95 41.62
C TYR A 44 -6.42 -20.91 40.70
N ASN A 45 -6.39 -22.20 41.05
CA ASN A 45 -5.77 -23.24 40.21
C ASN A 45 -6.43 -23.34 38.84
N PHE A 46 -7.77 -23.25 38.79
CA PHE A 46 -8.51 -23.25 37.53
C PHE A 46 -8.15 -22.04 36.65
N LEU A 47 -8.00 -20.87 37.25
CA LEU A 47 -7.58 -19.65 36.55
C LEU A 47 -6.14 -19.76 36.05
N GLU A 48 -5.21 -20.26 36.87
CA GLU A 48 -3.83 -20.49 36.43
C GLU A 48 -3.78 -21.42 35.21
N GLN A 49 -4.57 -22.50 35.22
CA GLN A 49 -4.64 -23.44 34.10
C GLN A 49 -5.27 -22.80 32.86
N SER A 50 -6.35 -22.03 33.05
CA SER A 50 -7.03 -21.34 31.96
C SER A 50 -6.11 -20.32 31.28
N LEU A 51 -5.40 -19.49 32.06
CA LEU A 51 -4.42 -18.53 31.54
C LEU A 51 -3.23 -19.22 30.86
N ALA A 52 -2.74 -20.33 31.42
CA ALA A 52 -1.62 -21.08 30.83
C ALA A 52 -1.94 -21.67 29.45
N ASN A 53 -3.23 -21.95 29.18
CA ASN A 53 -3.70 -22.49 27.91
C ASN A 53 -3.97 -21.41 26.85
N VAL A 54 -3.99 -20.12 27.22
CA VAL A 54 -4.19 -19.04 26.26
C VAL A 54 -2.93 -18.88 25.41
N LYS A 55 -3.09 -19.11 24.11
CA LYS A 55 -2.10 -18.88 23.06
C LYS A 55 -2.69 -17.96 22.02
N PHE A 56 -1.87 -17.06 21.48
CA PHE A 56 -2.25 -16.20 20.37
C PHE A 56 -1.05 -16.09 19.43
N GLY A 57 -1.30 -16.23 18.14
CA GLY A 57 -0.23 -16.51 17.19
C GLY A 57 0.44 -17.86 17.47
N ASN A 58 1.67 -18.01 17.00
CA ASN A 58 2.51 -19.19 17.16
C ASN A 58 3.23 -19.22 18.51
N SER A 59 3.64 -18.06 19.00
CA SER A 59 4.52 -17.95 20.17
C SER A 59 3.94 -17.16 21.34
N GLY A 60 2.85 -16.41 21.13
CA GLY A 60 2.25 -15.57 22.15
C GLY A 60 1.61 -16.37 23.28
N TYR A 61 1.71 -15.84 24.50
CA TYR A 61 1.20 -16.48 25.70
C TYR A 61 0.79 -15.47 26.77
N VAL A 62 -0.03 -15.93 27.71
CA VAL A 62 -0.36 -15.17 28.92
C VAL A 62 0.51 -15.64 30.08
N TYR A 63 0.97 -14.69 30.88
CA TYR A 63 1.65 -14.93 32.15
C TYR A 63 1.05 -14.06 33.25
N ALA A 64 1.20 -14.51 34.48
CA ALA A 64 0.69 -13.82 35.65
C ALA A 64 1.72 -13.91 36.77
N PHE A 65 1.77 -12.88 37.61
CA PHE A 65 2.63 -12.85 38.77
C PHE A 65 1.94 -12.18 39.96
N ASP A 66 2.22 -12.70 41.14
CA ASP A 66 1.79 -12.12 42.40
C ASP A 66 2.66 -10.90 42.71
N ALA A 67 2.05 -9.72 42.79
CA ALA A 67 2.74 -8.46 43.05
C ALA A 67 3.14 -8.28 44.52
N THR A 68 2.58 -9.08 45.44
CA THR A 68 2.93 -9.06 46.87
C THR A 68 4.12 -9.94 47.13
N GLU A 69 4.07 -11.19 46.65
CA GLU A 69 5.16 -12.15 46.83
C GLU A 69 6.27 -11.97 45.79
N GLY A 70 5.98 -11.26 44.70
CA GLY A 70 6.89 -11.07 43.58
C GLY A 70 7.24 -12.38 42.88
N VAL A 71 6.27 -13.27 42.69
CA VAL A 71 6.48 -14.61 42.12
C VAL A 71 5.63 -14.80 40.88
N LEU A 72 6.22 -15.36 39.81
CA LEU A 72 5.47 -15.78 38.62
C LEU A 72 4.61 -17.00 38.93
N THR A 73 3.30 -16.84 38.81
CA THR A 73 2.30 -17.87 39.10
C THR A 73 1.87 -18.62 37.84
N VAL A 74 1.85 -17.92 36.71
CA VAL A 74 1.66 -18.49 35.37
C VAL A 74 2.81 -18.01 34.50
N HIS A 75 3.62 -18.91 33.97
CA HIS A 75 4.61 -18.60 32.92
C HIS A 75 5.05 -19.90 32.24
N PRO A 76 5.25 -19.94 30.90
CA PRO A 76 5.65 -21.17 30.20
C PRO A 76 6.94 -21.82 30.72
N ARG A 77 7.91 -21.00 31.17
CA ARG A 77 9.26 -21.47 31.60
C ARG A 77 9.70 -21.02 32.99
N LEU A 78 9.05 -20.00 33.57
CA LEU A 78 9.55 -19.28 34.75
C LEU A 78 8.56 -19.35 35.92
N LYS A 79 7.59 -20.27 35.87
CA LYS A 79 6.63 -20.47 36.96
C LYS A 79 7.39 -20.76 38.27
N GLY A 80 7.01 -20.07 39.34
CA GLY A 80 7.62 -20.13 40.67
C GLY A 80 8.87 -19.28 40.86
N LYS A 81 9.40 -18.61 39.83
CA LYS A 81 10.57 -17.73 39.95
C LYS A 81 10.17 -16.36 40.50
N LYS A 82 11.10 -15.74 41.24
CA LYS A 82 10.96 -14.36 41.72
C LYS A 82 11.13 -13.39 40.55
N ILE A 83 10.31 -12.34 40.52
CA ILE A 83 10.33 -11.32 39.46
C ILE A 83 11.44 -10.29 39.66
N TYR A 84 11.86 -10.07 40.91
CA TYR A 84 12.89 -9.10 41.27
C TYR A 84 14.24 -9.53 40.68
N GLY A 85 14.90 -8.61 39.98
CA GLY A 85 16.17 -8.84 39.31
C GLY A 85 16.07 -9.57 37.96
N ILE A 86 14.88 -9.93 37.48
CA ILE A 86 14.72 -10.34 36.08
C ILE A 86 14.72 -9.08 35.23
N THR A 87 15.75 -8.94 34.41
CA THR A 87 15.87 -7.84 33.45
C THR A 87 15.56 -8.32 32.04
N ASP A 88 15.20 -7.37 31.18
CA ASP A 88 15.33 -7.55 29.74
C ASP A 88 16.81 -7.50 29.30
N ALA A 89 17.06 -7.54 27.99
CA ALA A 89 18.39 -7.50 27.42
C ALA A 89 19.09 -6.13 27.60
N ASP A 90 18.31 -5.07 27.79
CA ASP A 90 18.80 -3.69 27.98
C ASP A 90 19.03 -3.34 29.47
N GLY A 91 18.65 -4.25 30.38
CA GLY A 91 18.82 -4.10 31.82
C GLY A 91 17.60 -3.47 32.54
N SER A 92 16.47 -3.28 31.85
CA SER A 92 15.23 -2.77 32.45
C SER A 92 14.55 -3.85 33.30
N LEU A 93 14.05 -3.44 34.48
CA LEU A 93 13.32 -4.28 35.44
C LEU A 93 11.83 -4.35 35.06
N ILE A 94 11.53 -5.08 33.97
CA ILE A 94 10.22 -5.08 33.33
C ILE A 94 9.04 -5.36 34.29
N PHE A 95 9.20 -6.32 35.21
CA PHE A 95 8.12 -6.72 36.11
C PHE A 95 7.88 -5.68 37.20
N GLU A 96 8.93 -5.04 37.71
CA GLU A 96 8.81 -3.98 38.72
C GLU A 96 8.13 -2.75 38.13
N GLU A 97 8.45 -2.43 36.88
CA GLU A 97 7.81 -1.35 36.15
C GLU A 97 6.33 -1.65 35.89
N MET A 98 5.98 -2.89 35.56
CA MET A 98 4.57 -3.33 35.42
C MET A 98 3.80 -3.19 36.74
N VAL A 99 4.39 -3.55 37.88
CA VAL A 99 3.76 -3.35 39.21
C VAL A 99 3.51 -1.86 39.48
N LYS A 100 4.47 -0.99 39.15
CA LYS A 100 4.36 0.46 39.36
C LYS A 100 3.29 1.08 38.47
N GLN A 101 3.25 0.71 37.19
CA GLN A 101 2.31 1.28 36.21
C GLN A 101 0.89 0.72 36.34
N LYS A 102 0.74 -0.49 36.87
CA LYS A 102 -0.52 -1.24 37.03
C LYS A 102 -1.18 -1.67 35.72
N GLU A 103 -1.18 -0.83 34.70
CA GLU A 103 -1.72 -1.19 33.38
C GLU A 103 -0.95 -0.51 32.25
N GLY A 104 -1.00 -1.12 31.06
CA GLY A 104 -0.44 -0.52 29.86
C GLY A 104 0.06 -1.53 28.85
N VAL A 105 0.84 -1.02 27.91
CA VAL A 105 1.53 -1.80 26.88
C VAL A 105 3.01 -1.45 26.93
N ARG A 106 3.85 -2.47 26.81
CA ARG A 106 5.31 -2.36 26.86
C ARG A 106 5.90 -3.13 25.69
N ILE A 107 6.92 -2.53 25.08
CA ILE A 107 7.79 -3.20 24.11
C ILE A 107 9.18 -3.25 24.73
N TYR A 108 9.83 -4.42 24.69
CA TYR A 108 11.13 -4.64 25.33
C TYR A 108 11.90 -5.78 24.65
N ASN A 109 13.23 -5.75 24.78
CA ASN A 109 14.12 -6.75 24.19
C ASN A 109 14.31 -7.94 25.13
N TRP A 110 13.64 -9.05 24.86
CA TRP A 110 13.71 -10.23 25.71
C TRP A 110 14.88 -11.14 25.34
N LYS A 111 15.68 -11.52 26.34
CA LYS A 111 16.77 -12.49 26.18
C LYS A 111 16.24 -13.90 26.38
N GLU A 112 16.29 -14.71 25.32
CA GLU A 112 15.91 -16.11 25.34
C GLU A 112 16.97 -17.00 26.00
N ALA A 113 16.57 -18.22 26.34
CA ALA A 113 17.45 -19.22 26.96
C ALA A 113 18.62 -19.64 26.06
N ASP A 114 18.47 -19.51 24.74
CA ASP A 114 19.54 -19.75 23.74
C ASP A 114 20.48 -18.56 23.58
N GLY A 115 20.26 -17.45 24.30
CA GLY A 115 21.04 -16.23 24.24
C GLY A 115 20.61 -15.25 23.14
N SER A 116 19.65 -15.63 22.28
CA SER A 116 19.09 -14.71 21.29
C SER A 116 18.30 -13.59 21.98
N VAL A 117 18.31 -12.41 21.36
CA VAL A 117 17.53 -11.26 21.81
C VAL A 117 16.41 -11.04 20.82
N LYS A 118 15.17 -11.03 21.30
CA LYS A 118 13.97 -10.83 20.48
C LYS A 118 13.07 -9.77 21.11
N GLU A 119 12.57 -8.87 20.29
CA GLU A 119 11.65 -7.84 20.72
C GLU A 119 10.28 -8.46 21.05
N LYS A 120 9.77 -8.16 22.24
CA LYS A 120 8.46 -8.59 22.73
C LYS A 120 7.58 -7.40 22.97
N ILE A 121 6.30 -7.55 22.67
CA ILE A 121 5.24 -6.67 23.13
C ILE A 121 4.45 -7.38 24.22
N ALA A 122 4.16 -6.68 25.32
CA ALA A 122 3.32 -7.15 26.40
C ALA A 122 2.26 -6.11 26.76
N SER A 123 0.99 -6.50 26.76
CA SER A 123 -0.08 -5.74 27.39
C SER A 123 -0.35 -6.34 28.76
N PHE A 124 -0.44 -5.50 29.78
CA PHE A 124 -0.60 -5.95 31.16
C PHE A 124 -1.65 -5.13 31.92
N THR A 125 -2.25 -5.76 32.91
CA THR A 125 -3.19 -5.15 33.84
C THR A 125 -3.03 -5.75 35.23
N TYR A 126 -3.26 -4.94 36.26
CA TYR A 126 -3.10 -5.30 37.66
C TYR A 126 -4.46 -5.41 38.33
N PHE A 127 -4.76 -6.62 38.78
CA PHE A 127 -5.96 -6.93 39.51
C PHE A 127 -5.75 -6.74 41.01
N LYS A 128 -6.16 -5.57 41.50
CA LYS A 128 -5.93 -5.10 42.88
C LYS A 128 -6.44 -6.07 43.94
N ASP A 129 -7.64 -6.61 43.78
CA ASP A 129 -8.27 -7.41 44.84
C ASP A 129 -7.50 -8.70 45.16
N TRP A 130 -6.75 -9.22 44.17
CA TRP A 130 -5.94 -10.43 44.35
C TRP A 130 -4.44 -10.16 44.37
N ASN A 131 -4.04 -8.89 44.24
CA ASN A 131 -2.66 -8.47 44.06
C ASN A 131 -1.92 -9.22 42.94
N ILE A 132 -2.60 -9.50 41.82
CA ILE A 132 -2.01 -10.24 40.70
C ILE A 132 -1.93 -9.31 39.50
N ALA A 133 -0.77 -9.30 38.83
CA ALA A 133 -0.65 -8.72 37.50
C ALA A 133 -0.76 -9.83 36.45
N ILE A 134 -1.55 -9.58 35.42
CA ILE A 134 -1.74 -10.48 34.26
C ILE A 134 -1.21 -9.74 33.04
N ALA A 135 -0.42 -10.44 32.24
CA ALA A 135 0.15 -9.89 31.01
C ALA A 135 0.04 -10.89 29.87
N SER A 136 -0.35 -10.41 28.71
CA SER A 136 -0.30 -11.13 27.44
C SER A 136 0.88 -10.62 26.64
N SER A 137 1.80 -11.51 26.23
CA SER A 137 2.93 -11.14 25.39
C SER A 137 3.09 -11.98 24.12
N ALA A 138 3.64 -11.37 23.07
CA ALA A 138 4.07 -12.02 21.83
C ALA A 138 5.37 -11.37 21.34
N TYR A 139 6.10 -12.05 20.45
CA TYR A 139 7.22 -11.41 19.76
C TYR A 139 6.72 -10.48 18.66
N LEU A 140 7.40 -9.34 18.52
CA LEU A 140 6.99 -8.32 17.56
C LEU A 140 7.25 -8.78 16.12
N ASP A 141 8.31 -9.55 15.88
CA ASP A 141 8.63 -10.13 14.58
C ASP A 141 7.47 -10.97 14.02
N GLU A 142 6.84 -11.80 14.85
CA GLU A 142 5.70 -12.63 14.45
C GLU A 142 4.49 -11.77 14.04
N LEU A 143 4.20 -10.71 14.79
CA LEU A 143 3.14 -9.76 14.44
C LEU A 143 3.45 -9.03 13.12
N LEU A 144 4.73 -8.81 12.84
CA LEU A 144 5.21 -8.18 11.60
C LEU A 144 5.35 -9.16 10.43
N GLU A 145 5.54 -10.46 10.68
CA GLU A 145 5.64 -11.50 9.65
C GLU A 145 4.34 -11.60 8.86
N LEU A 146 3.19 -11.44 9.53
CA LEU A 146 1.88 -11.33 8.86
C LEU A 146 1.87 -10.19 7.83
N ASN A 147 2.65 -9.13 8.06
CA ASN A 147 2.78 -8.00 7.13
C ASN A 147 3.80 -8.26 6.01
N SER A 148 4.69 -9.25 6.14
CA SER A 148 5.76 -9.49 5.15
C SER A 148 5.22 -10.01 3.82
N SER A 149 4.28 -10.97 3.85
CA SER A 149 3.62 -11.48 2.64
C SER A 149 2.74 -10.42 1.99
N LEU A 150 1.98 -9.66 2.82
CA LEU A 150 1.20 -8.52 2.35
C LEU A 150 2.08 -7.48 1.65
N ARG A 151 3.22 -7.13 2.24
CA ARG A 151 4.19 -6.21 1.63
C ARG A 151 4.65 -6.69 0.26
N SER A 152 4.99 -7.98 0.13
CA SER A 152 5.40 -8.56 -1.15
C SER A 152 4.27 -8.52 -2.19
N TYR A 153 3.02 -8.85 -1.80
CA TYR A 153 1.87 -8.72 -2.70
C TYR A 153 1.62 -7.29 -3.15
N LEU A 154 1.75 -6.31 -2.25
CA LEU A 154 1.61 -4.89 -2.58
C LEU A 154 2.69 -4.42 -3.56
N ILE A 155 3.95 -4.83 -3.35
CA ILE A 155 5.06 -4.49 -4.26
C ILE A 155 4.82 -5.10 -5.65
N ILE A 156 4.52 -6.40 -5.72
CA ILE A 156 4.30 -7.11 -6.99
C ILE A 156 3.06 -6.55 -7.71
N GLY A 157 1.97 -6.35 -6.98
CA GLY A 157 0.74 -5.76 -7.53
C GLY A 157 0.95 -4.34 -8.04
N GLY A 158 1.75 -3.53 -7.32
CA GLY A 158 2.15 -2.19 -7.73
C GLY A 158 2.97 -2.19 -9.02
N LEU A 159 3.98 -3.05 -9.12
CA LEU A 159 4.79 -3.21 -10.34
C LEU A 159 3.95 -3.70 -11.52
N PHE A 160 3.05 -4.63 -11.30
CA PHE A 160 2.16 -5.15 -12.34
C PHE A 160 1.20 -4.05 -12.85
N THR A 161 0.63 -3.27 -11.94
CA THR A 161 -0.24 -2.14 -12.30
C THR A 161 0.54 -1.07 -13.08
N LEU A 162 1.77 -0.75 -12.65
CA LEU A 162 2.64 0.19 -13.35
C LEU A 162 2.98 -0.32 -14.77
N PHE A 163 3.29 -1.60 -14.91
CA PHE A 163 3.54 -2.22 -16.21
C PHE A 163 2.34 -2.11 -17.14
N ILE A 164 1.13 -2.40 -16.65
CA ILE A 164 -0.11 -2.25 -17.41
C ILE A 164 -0.31 -0.80 -17.86
N LEU A 165 -0.10 0.18 -16.97
CA LEU A 165 -0.24 1.60 -17.32
C LEU A 165 0.75 2.02 -18.41
N ILE A 166 2.00 1.58 -18.33
CA ILE A 166 3.01 1.83 -19.36
C ILE A 166 2.60 1.20 -20.68
N LEU A 167 2.12 -0.06 -20.65
CA LEU A 167 1.68 -0.76 -21.85
C LEU A 167 0.48 -0.08 -22.52
N ILE A 168 -0.54 0.31 -21.75
CA ILE A 168 -1.71 1.02 -22.25
C ILE A 168 -1.31 2.38 -22.82
N SER A 169 -0.48 3.14 -22.09
CA SER A 169 0.03 4.44 -22.56
C SER A 169 0.79 4.30 -23.88
N TYR A 170 1.66 3.29 -24.00
CA TYR A 170 2.38 2.98 -25.23
C TYR A 170 1.43 2.68 -26.40
N LEU A 171 0.38 1.86 -26.19
CA LEU A 171 -0.61 1.55 -27.22
C LEU A 171 -1.42 2.78 -27.66
N ILE A 172 -1.79 3.65 -26.71
CA ILE A 172 -2.49 4.90 -27.02
C ILE A 172 -1.60 5.84 -27.83
N ILE A 173 -0.37 6.10 -27.38
CA ILE A 173 0.56 7.02 -28.07
C ILE A 173 0.87 6.52 -29.49
N THR A 174 1.11 5.22 -29.65
CA THR A 174 1.42 4.64 -30.97
C THR A 174 0.26 4.78 -31.95
N LYS A 175 -0.98 4.58 -31.48
CA LYS A 175 -2.18 4.65 -32.33
C LYS A 175 -2.64 6.09 -32.59
N THR A 176 -2.64 6.95 -31.57
CA THR A 176 -3.24 8.29 -31.65
C THR A 176 -2.25 9.36 -32.10
N VAL A 177 -0.94 9.17 -31.87
CA VAL A 177 0.06 10.20 -32.20
C VAL A 177 1.00 9.70 -33.30
N LYS A 178 1.69 8.58 -33.06
CA LYS A 178 2.73 8.10 -33.98
C LYS A 178 2.18 7.73 -35.35
N SER A 179 1.07 6.98 -35.41
CA SER A 179 0.52 6.54 -36.69
C SER A 179 0.03 7.70 -37.57
N PRO A 180 -0.81 8.65 -37.09
CA PRO A 180 -1.22 9.80 -37.90
C PRO A 180 -0.05 10.67 -38.36
N LEU A 181 0.92 10.89 -37.48
CA LEU A 181 2.12 11.66 -37.80
C LEU A 181 2.91 11.04 -38.95
N LEU A 182 3.16 9.72 -38.90
CA LEU A 182 3.86 9.01 -39.97
C LEU A 182 3.06 8.97 -41.28
N THR A 183 1.73 8.85 -41.21
CA THR A 183 0.88 8.91 -42.40
C THR A 183 0.98 10.29 -43.08
N ILE A 184 0.94 11.37 -42.30
CA ILE A 184 1.08 12.73 -42.82
C ILE A 184 2.49 12.96 -43.38
N GLU A 185 3.54 12.54 -42.66
CA GLU A 185 4.93 12.64 -43.10
C GLU A 185 5.14 11.96 -44.46
N ASN A 186 4.72 10.70 -44.58
CA ASN A 186 4.85 9.93 -45.82
C ASN A 186 4.03 10.57 -46.95
N GLY A 187 2.83 11.06 -46.66
CA GLY A 187 2.00 11.77 -47.63
C GLY A 187 2.67 13.03 -48.18
N LEU A 188 3.28 13.83 -47.30
CA LEU A 188 4.03 15.03 -47.69
C LEU A 188 5.28 14.68 -48.51
N ILE A 189 6.04 13.63 -48.12
CA ILE A 189 7.20 13.17 -48.88
C ILE A 189 6.79 12.75 -50.29
N GLU A 190 5.70 11.99 -50.44
CA GLU A 190 5.19 11.59 -51.76
C GLU A 190 4.70 12.79 -52.58
N PHE A 191 4.06 13.78 -51.95
CA PHE A 191 3.68 15.02 -52.61
C PHE A 191 4.90 15.82 -53.10
N PHE A 192 5.96 15.93 -52.31
CA PHE A 192 7.18 16.60 -52.75
C PHE A 192 7.90 15.86 -53.89
N LYS A 193 7.89 14.52 -53.90
CA LYS A 193 8.38 13.75 -55.06
C LYS A 193 7.59 14.06 -56.32
N TYR A 194 6.26 14.21 -56.21
CA TYR A 194 5.42 14.62 -57.33
C TYR A 194 5.80 16.02 -57.84
N LEU A 195 5.98 17.01 -56.96
CA LEU A 195 6.40 18.37 -57.36
C LEU A 195 7.77 18.39 -58.06
N ASN A 196 8.70 17.54 -57.64
CA ASN A 196 10.02 17.42 -58.25
C ASN A 196 10.03 16.59 -59.56
N LYS A 197 8.86 16.13 -60.03
CA LYS A 197 8.70 15.25 -61.21
C LYS A 197 9.38 13.87 -61.07
N ASP A 198 9.70 13.47 -59.84
CA ASP A 198 10.20 12.14 -59.51
C ASP A 198 9.06 11.12 -59.31
N GLY A 199 7.80 11.59 -59.32
CA GLY A 199 6.57 10.79 -59.24
C GLY A 199 5.58 11.18 -60.34
N LYS A 200 4.69 10.23 -60.72
CA LYS A 200 3.72 10.42 -61.82
C LYS A 200 2.42 11.12 -61.39
N GLU A 201 2.00 10.93 -60.14
CA GLU A 201 0.69 11.37 -59.62
C GLU A 201 0.84 11.85 -58.18
N ALA A 202 0.04 12.83 -57.77
CA ALA A 202 0.00 13.28 -56.39
C ALA A 202 -0.79 12.28 -55.54
N LYS A 203 -0.23 11.82 -54.42
CA LYS A 203 -0.93 10.93 -53.48
C LYS A 203 -1.67 11.73 -52.42
N ILE A 204 -2.94 11.42 -52.24
CA ILE A 204 -3.79 11.98 -51.17
C ILE A 204 -3.44 11.31 -49.84
N ILE A 205 -3.42 12.10 -48.76
CA ILE A 205 -3.22 11.63 -47.39
C ILE A 205 -4.55 11.07 -46.85
N GLU A 206 -4.70 9.75 -46.88
CA GLU A 206 -5.85 9.06 -46.32
C GLU A 206 -5.72 8.91 -44.80
N LEU A 207 -6.24 9.89 -44.06
CA LEU A 207 -6.28 9.86 -42.60
C LEU A 207 -7.73 9.92 -42.10
N ASN A 208 -8.23 8.77 -41.62
CA ASN A 208 -9.56 8.70 -40.99
C ASN A 208 -9.46 9.11 -39.51
N SER A 209 -9.37 10.41 -39.27
CA SER A 209 -9.38 11.00 -37.93
C SER A 209 -10.30 12.21 -37.86
N ASN A 210 -10.93 12.41 -36.70
CA ASN A 210 -11.78 13.55 -36.39
C ASN A 210 -11.09 14.56 -35.45
N ASP A 211 -9.78 14.42 -35.24
CA ASP A 211 -8.95 15.30 -34.41
C ASP A 211 -8.19 16.35 -35.26
N GLU A 212 -7.23 17.03 -34.65
CA GLU A 212 -6.38 18.02 -35.29
C GLU A 212 -5.55 17.44 -36.45
N PHE A 213 -5.13 16.17 -36.37
CA PHE A 213 -4.42 15.50 -37.46
C PHE A 213 -5.34 15.28 -38.66
N GLY A 214 -6.60 14.87 -38.42
CA GLY A 214 -7.60 14.75 -39.49
C GLY A 214 -7.89 16.08 -40.19
N THR A 215 -7.98 17.17 -39.41
CA THR A 215 -8.14 18.52 -39.94
C THR A 215 -6.93 18.95 -40.78
N MET A 216 -5.72 18.66 -40.29
CA MET A 216 -4.47 18.92 -41.01
C MET A 216 -4.40 18.14 -42.33
N ALA A 217 -4.73 16.84 -42.32
CA ALA A 217 -4.72 16.02 -43.53
C ALA A 217 -5.71 16.54 -44.60
N LYS A 218 -6.91 16.97 -44.20
CA LYS A 218 -7.88 17.59 -45.13
C LYS A 218 -7.34 18.87 -45.76
N ALA A 219 -6.81 19.79 -44.94
CA ALA A 219 -6.24 21.03 -45.44
C ALA A 219 -5.04 20.80 -46.38
N ILE A 220 -4.20 19.80 -46.09
CA ILE A 220 -3.10 19.41 -46.97
C ILE A 220 -3.65 18.86 -48.29
N ASN A 221 -4.60 17.92 -48.24
CA ASN A 221 -5.19 17.31 -49.44
C ASN A 221 -5.85 18.34 -50.37
N GLU A 222 -6.57 19.32 -49.82
CA GLU A 222 -7.15 20.41 -50.61
C GLU A 222 -6.07 21.24 -51.34
N ASN A 223 -4.90 21.43 -50.74
CA ASN A 223 -3.78 22.11 -51.38
C ASN A 223 -3.09 21.23 -52.42
N ILE A 224 -2.94 19.93 -52.15
CA ILE A 224 -2.42 18.95 -53.11
C ILE A 224 -3.26 18.99 -54.39
N GLU A 225 -4.59 18.91 -54.25
CA GLU A 225 -5.51 18.92 -55.39
C GLU A 225 -5.41 20.23 -56.19
N LYS A 226 -5.39 21.38 -55.52
CA LYS A 226 -5.24 22.69 -56.18
C LYS A 226 -3.94 22.79 -56.98
N ILE A 227 -2.84 22.31 -56.41
CA ILE A 227 -1.52 22.39 -57.06
C ILE A 227 -1.41 21.39 -58.21
N GLU A 228 -1.91 20.17 -58.04
CA GLU A 228 -1.96 19.16 -59.12
C GLU A 228 -2.78 19.67 -60.31
N GLN A 229 -3.97 20.25 -60.08
CA GLN A 229 -4.77 20.86 -61.13
C GLN A 229 -4.03 22.01 -61.83
N GLY A 230 -3.29 22.83 -61.07
CA GLY A 230 -2.44 23.90 -61.62
C GLY A 230 -1.36 23.36 -62.56
N ILE A 231 -0.60 22.35 -62.11
CA ILE A 231 0.47 21.71 -62.89
C ILE A 231 -0.08 21.05 -64.15
N GLN A 232 -1.24 20.38 -64.07
CA GLN A 232 -1.88 19.77 -65.24
C GLN A 232 -2.29 20.83 -66.28
N LYS A 233 -2.81 21.98 -65.82
CA LYS A 233 -3.19 23.11 -66.67
C LYS A 233 -1.98 23.73 -67.37
N ASP A 234 -0.86 23.86 -66.66
CA ASP A 234 0.42 24.34 -67.20
C ASP A 234 0.99 23.35 -68.22
N ASN A 235 1.05 22.06 -67.90
CA ASN A 235 1.52 21.02 -68.82
C ASN A 235 0.70 20.99 -70.12
N LYS A 236 -0.63 21.11 -70.03
CA LYS A 236 -1.52 21.19 -71.20
C LYS A 236 -1.22 22.43 -72.06
N THR A 237 -0.90 23.55 -71.43
CA THR A 237 -0.53 24.79 -72.12
C THR A 237 0.81 24.67 -72.83
N VAL A 238 1.79 24.04 -72.20
CA VAL A 238 3.09 23.74 -72.82
C VAL A 238 2.92 22.82 -74.03
N GLU A 239 2.11 21.76 -73.91
CA GLU A 239 1.81 20.87 -75.04
C GLU A 239 1.11 21.60 -76.19
N GLU A 240 0.13 22.46 -75.91
CA GLU A 240 -0.54 23.27 -76.94
C GLU A 240 0.44 24.22 -77.61
N THR A 241 1.32 24.86 -76.84
CA THR A 241 2.37 25.75 -77.34
C THR A 241 3.33 25.03 -78.27
N ILE A 242 3.80 23.83 -77.89
CA ILE A 242 4.67 22.99 -78.74
C ILE A 242 3.96 22.64 -80.05
N LYS A 243 2.70 22.20 -80.00
CA LYS A 243 1.91 21.86 -81.20
C LYS A 243 1.72 23.05 -82.15
N ILE A 244 1.50 24.25 -81.61
CA ILE A 244 1.36 25.47 -82.42
C ILE A 244 2.70 25.83 -83.06
N ILE A 245 3.82 25.76 -82.32
CA ILE A 245 5.16 26.01 -82.86
C ILE A 245 5.49 25.02 -84.00
N GLU A 246 5.14 23.75 -83.85
CA GLU A 246 5.31 22.75 -84.91
C GLU A 246 4.50 23.08 -86.17
N LYS A 247 3.24 23.48 -86.01
CA LYS A 247 2.39 23.89 -87.15
C LYS A 247 2.87 25.21 -87.78
N ALA A 248 3.39 26.15 -86.99
CA ALA A 248 4.00 27.37 -87.49
C ALA A 248 5.25 27.06 -88.34
N LYS A 249 6.09 26.09 -87.93
CA LYS A 249 7.22 25.60 -88.76
C LYS A 249 6.76 24.98 -90.08
N GLN A 250 5.54 24.46 -90.14
CA GLN A 250 4.91 23.93 -91.36
C GLN A 250 4.20 25.01 -92.20
N GLY A 251 4.24 26.28 -91.77
CA GLY A 251 3.69 27.42 -92.51
C GLY A 251 2.28 27.89 -92.09
N TYR A 252 1.70 27.31 -91.03
CA TYR A 252 0.38 27.72 -90.51
C TYR A 252 0.52 28.78 -89.39
N PHE A 253 0.19 30.03 -89.67
CA PHE A 253 0.33 31.17 -88.74
C PHE A 253 -0.99 31.69 -88.16
N ASP A 254 -2.11 31.03 -88.43
CA ASP A 254 -3.46 31.42 -88.00
C ASP A 254 -3.88 30.82 -86.63
N LEU A 255 -2.98 30.09 -85.97
CA LEU A 255 -3.25 29.36 -84.73
C LEU A 255 -2.83 30.17 -83.48
N THR A 256 -3.66 30.12 -82.45
CA THR A 256 -3.46 30.82 -81.18
C THR A 256 -3.64 29.86 -79.99
N ILE A 257 -2.90 30.11 -78.91
CA ILE A 257 -2.98 29.32 -77.67
C ILE A 257 -4.34 29.59 -77.01
N LYS A 258 -5.16 28.55 -76.83
CA LYS A 258 -6.48 28.62 -76.18
C LYS A 258 -6.45 28.15 -74.73
N SER A 259 -5.49 27.33 -74.35
CA SER A 259 -5.26 26.95 -72.95
C SER A 259 -4.88 28.17 -72.11
N ASN A 260 -5.50 28.28 -70.94
CA ASN A 260 -5.15 29.28 -69.95
C ASN A 260 -4.19 28.64 -68.94
N PRO A 261 -2.91 29.01 -68.82
CA PRO A 261 -2.03 28.42 -67.81
C PRO A 261 -2.50 28.79 -66.39
N HIS A 262 -2.01 28.06 -65.39
CA HIS A 262 -2.13 28.44 -63.98
C HIS A 262 -1.05 29.47 -63.61
N ASN A 263 0.17 29.27 -64.08
CA ASN A 263 1.26 30.22 -63.92
C ASN A 263 1.53 30.97 -65.25
N PRO A 264 1.31 32.31 -65.32
CA PRO A 264 1.48 33.09 -66.54
C PRO A 264 2.94 33.23 -67.00
#